data_AF-A0A1E4GAL6-F1
#
_entry.id   AF-A0A1E4GAL6-F1
#
_cell.length_a   1.000
_cell.length_b   1.000
_cell.length_c   1.000
_cell.angle_alpha   90.00
_cell.angle_beta   90.00
_cell.angle_gamma   90.00
#
_symmetry.space_group_name_H-M   'P 1'
#
loop_
_entity.id
_entity.type
_entity.pdbx_description
1 polymer ?
#
loop_
_entity_poly.entity_id
_entity_poly.type
_entity_poly.pdbx_seq_one_letter_code
_entity_poly.pdbx_strand_id
1 'polypeptide(L)' 'MTTYKITHLSGRSVLVEDPRSLEALTVKLCQEGFLTLRVRSSGYSNSTKRISILERAVATIEPQD' A
#
# COMPACT_ATOMS: atom_id res chain seq x y z
N MET A 1 -3.79 -5.89 11.74
CA MET A 1 -3.63 -5.17 10.46
C MET A 1 -2.22 -4.66 10.45
N THR A 2 -1.48 -4.94 9.39
CA THR A 2 -0.08 -4.52 9.27
C THR A 2 -0.04 -3.24 8.46
N THR A 3 0.80 -2.30 8.89
CA THR A 3 1.03 -1.06 8.14
C THR A 3 2.17 -1.30 7.17
N TYR A 4 1.98 -0.88 5.93
CA TYR A 4 2.99 -0.93 4.88
C TYR A 4 3.27 0.48 4.37
N LYS A 5 4.54 0.78 4.15
CA LYS A 5 4.97 1.93 3.35
C LYS A 5 5.14 1.47 1.91
N ILE A 6 4.34 2.03 1.03
CA ILE A 6 4.44 1.79 -0.42
C ILE A 6 5.10 3.00 -1.04
N THR A 7 6.26 2.77 -1.67
CA THR A 7 6.98 3.79 -2.42
C THR A 7 6.69 3.60 -3.89
N HIS A 8 6.25 4.66 -4.56
CA HIS A 8 6.02 4.68 -5.99
C HIS A 8 7.29 5.01 -6.76
N LEU A 9 7.35 4.62 -8.04
CA LEU A 9 8.45 5.00 -8.95
C LEU A 9 8.62 6.52 -9.10
N SER A 10 7.58 7.31 -8.81
CA SER A 10 7.64 8.77 -8.76
C SER A 10 8.38 9.34 -7.54
N GLY A 11 8.83 8.49 -6.62
CA GLY A 11 9.43 8.88 -5.34
C GLY A 11 8.42 9.22 -4.25
N ARG A 12 7.12 9.27 -4.57
CA ARG A 12 6.05 9.46 -3.57
C ARG A 12 5.86 8.19 -2.75
N SER A 13 5.63 8.34 -1.45
CA SER A 13 5.29 7.22 -0.57
C SER A 13 3.94 7.41 0.11
N VAL A 14 3.25 6.31 0.36
CA VAL A 14 1.97 6.27 1.08
C VAL A 14 1.99 5.18 2.14
N LEU A 15 1.41 5.46 3.30
CA LEU A 15 1.18 4.46 4.34
C LEU A 15 -0.18 3.81 4.14
N VAL A 16 -0.21 2.49 4.09
CA VAL A 16 -1.42 1.70 3.90
C VAL A 16 -1.56 0.65 4.98
N GLU A 17 -2.80 0.30 5.31
CA GLU A 17 -3.14 -0.76 6.24
C GLU A 17 -3.78 -1.92 5.47
N ASP A 18 -3.23 -3.12 5.67
CA ASP A 18 -3.78 -4.34 5.06
C ASP A 18 -3.70 -5.52 6.04
N PRO A 19 -4.70 -6.43 6.04
CA PRO A 19 -4.64 -7.64 6.86
C PRO A 19 -3.75 -8.74 6.29
N ARG A 20 -3.39 -8.69 5.00
CA ARG A 20 -2.54 -9.70 4.35
C ARG A 20 -1.08 -9.56 4.79
N SER A 21 -0.32 -10.65 4.77
CA SER A 21 1.13 -10.61 4.91
C SER A 21 1.79 -9.92 3.71
N LEU A 22 3.05 -9.49 3.85
CA LEU A 22 3.80 -8.84 2.78
C LEU A 22 3.87 -9.72 1.52
N GLU A 23 4.13 -11.02 1.71
CA GLU A 23 4.22 -12.00 0.63
C GLU A 23 2.87 -12.13 -0.10
N ALA A 24 1.78 -12.34 0.64
CA ALA A 24 0.45 -12.48 0.06
C ALA A 24 0.00 -11.21 -0.68
N LEU A 25 0.35 -10.03 -0.15
CA LEU A 25 0.07 -8.75 -0.77
C LEU A 25 0.85 -8.58 -2.08
N THR A 26 2.14 -8.93 -2.08
CA THR A 26 3.01 -8.84 -3.26
C THR A 26 2.57 -9.82 -4.35
N VAL A 27 2.32 -11.08 -3.99
CA VAL A 27 1.81 -12.11 -4.93
C VAL A 27 0.53 -11.63 -5.59
N LYS A 28 -0.41 -11.11 -4.80
CA LYS A 28 -1.69 -10.66 -5.33
C LYS A 28 -1.55 -9.42 -6.22
N LEU A 29 -0.66 -8.50 -5.88
CA LEU A 29 -0.34 -7.34 -6.72
C LEU A 29 0.24 -7.76 -8.07
N CYS A 30 1.13 -8.75 -8.09
CA CYS A 30 1.70 -9.28 -9.33
C CYS A 30 0.68 -10.05 -10.17
N GLN A 31 -0.26 -10.77 -9.55
CA GLN A 31 -1.29 -11.54 -10.25
C GLN A 31 -2.39 -10.65 -10.85
N GLU A 32 -2.89 -9.68 -10.07
CA GLU A 32 -4.02 -8.84 -10.48
C GLU A 32 -3.57 -7.56 -11.20
N GLY A 33 -2.29 -7.18 -11.07
CA GLY A 33 -1.71 -5.96 -11.63
C GLY A 33 -2.13 -4.67 -10.90
N PHE A 34 -3.13 -4.74 -10.02
CA PHE A 34 -3.54 -3.65 -9.15
C PHE A 34 -4.15 -4.16 -7.85
N LEU A 35 -4.12 -3.33 -6.80
CA LEU A 35 -4.77 -3.61 -5.51
C LEU A 35 -5.46 -2.38 -4.96
N THR A 36 -6.62 -2.57 -4.33
CA THR A 36 -7.27 -1.52 -3.54
C THR A 36 -6.86 -1.66 -2.06
N LEU A 37 -6.18 -0.64 -1.52
CA LEU A 37 -5.66 -0.62 -0.15
C LEU A 37 -6.23 0.56 0.64
N ARG A 38 -6.29 0.43 1.97
CA ARG A 38 -6.69 1.53 2.85
C ARG A 38 -5.48 2.37 3.19
N VAL A 39 -5.51 3.64 2.84
CA VAL A 39 -4.48 4.62 3.19
C VAL A 39 -4.75 5.15 4.59
N ARG A 40 -3.67 5.21 5.36
CA ARG A 40 -3.63 5.98 6.60
C ARG A 40 -3.22 7.41 6.26
N SER A 41 -4.19 8.31 6.26
CA SER A 41 -3.96 9.73 6.04
C SER A 41 -3.18 10.30 7.23
N SER A 42 -1.95 10.80 7.05
CA SER A 42 -1.24 11.54 8.09
C SER A 42 -1.75 12.98 8.12
N GLY A 43 -2.63 13.32 9.07
CA GLY A 43 -3.16 14.67 9.27
C GLY A 43 -4.27 14.73 10.35
N TYR A 44 -4.95 15.88 10.48
CA TYR A 44 -6.06 16.11 11.43
C TYR A 44 -7.29 15.19 11.24
N SER A 45 -7.34 14.43 10.14
CA SER A 45 -8.43 13.52 9.82
C SER A 45 -7.95 12.07 9.85
N ASN A 46 -8.43 11.30 10.83
CA ASN A 46 -8.30 9.83 10.89
C ASN A 46 -9.19 9.12 9.85
N SER A 47 -9.41 9.74 8.69
CA SER A 47 -10.21 9.13 7.63
C SER A 47 -9.38 8.09 6.87
N THR A 48 -9.91 6.87 6.84
CA THR A 48 -9.38 5.79 6.00
C THR A 48 -9.91 5.99 4.59
N LYS A 49 -9.00 6.22 3.63
CA LYS A 49 -9.35 6.34 2.21
C LYS A 49 -8.93 5.09 1.47
N ARG A 50 -9.76 4.58 0.55
CA ARG A 50 -9.35 3.51 -0.36
C ARG A 50 -8.62 4.10 -1.56
N ILE A 51 -7.44 3.58 -1.87
CA ILE A 51 -6.72 3.90 -3.11
C ILE A 51 -6.45 2.62 -3.89
N SER A 52 -6.39 2.75 -5.21
CA SER A 52 -5.89 1.69 -6.08
C SER A 52 -4.41 1.93 -6.37
N ILE A 53 -3.60 0.91 -6.17
CA ILE A 53 -2.17 0.91 -6.45
C ILE A 53 -1.93 -0.05 -7.60
N LEU A 54 -1.25 0.44 -8.64
CA LEU A 54 -0.85 -0.36 -9.79
C LEU A 54 0.52 -0.95 -9.54
N GLU A 55 0.69 -2.24 -9.84
CA GLU A 55 1.96 -2.96 -9.73
C GLU A 55 3.10 -2.19 -10.40
N ARG A 56 2.86 -1.77 -11.65
CA ARG A 56 3.82 -1.02 -12.47
C ARG A 56 4.21 0.36 -11.92
N ALA A 57 3.46 0.87 -10.96
CA ALA A 57 3.74 2.17 -10.33
C ALA A 57 4.47 2.02 -8.99
N VAL A 58 4.64 0.80 -8.48
CA VAL A 58 5.29 0.50 -7.20
C VAL A 58 6.77 0.26 -7.40
N ALA A 59 7.59 0.92 -6.59
CA ALA A 59 9.01 0.68 -6.48
C ALA A 59 9.32 -0.31 -5.35
N THR A 60 8.77 -0.06 -4.15
CA THR A 60 8.98 -0.91 -2.97
C THR A 60 7.74 -0.99 -2.10
N ILE A 61 7.62 -2.09 -1.36
CA ILE A 61 6.61 -2.30 -0.31
C ILE A 61 7.37 -2.76 0.94
N GLU A 62 7.31 -1.95 1.99
CA GLU A 62 8.07 -2.19 3.23
C GLU A 62 7.10 -2.28 4.41
N PRO A 63 7.18 -3.29 5.29
CA PRO A 63 6.42 -3.29 6.54
C PRO A 63 6.89 -2.13 7.42
N GLN A 64 5.97 -1.60 8.22
CA GLN A 64 6.25 -0.62 9.28
C GLN A 64 5.87 -1.27 10.61
N ASP A 65 6.81 -1.25 11.57
CA ASP A 65 6.60 -1.68 12.96
C ASP A 65 5.62 -0.75 13.71
#